data_AF-A0A6V7KFW9-F1
#
_entry.id   AF-A0A6V7KFW9-F1
#
_cell.length_a   1.000
_cell.length_b   1.000
_cell.length_c   1.000
_cell.angle_alpha   90.00
_cell.angle_beta   90.00
_cell.angle_gamma   90.00
#
_symmetry.space_group_name_H-M   'P 1'
#
loop_
_entity.id
_entity.type
_entity.pdbx_description
1 polymer ?
#
loop_
_entity_poly.entity_id
_entity_poly.type
_entity_poly.pdbx_seq_one_letter_code
_entity_poly.pdbx_strand_id
1 'polypeptide(L)' 'GDSGGPLASNSVVYGISSWVRPCAKGLPDVFTRVSSYNSWIREIMEEN' A
#
# COMPACT_ATOMS: atom_id res chain seq x y z
N GLY A 1 -7.33 8.18 -8.83
CA GLY A 1 -6.61 9.13 -7.97
C GLY A 1 -6.45 8.47 -6.62
N ASP A 2 -5.34 8.67 -5.94
CA ASP A 2 -4.88 7.99 -4.70
C ASP A 2 -4.33 6.57 -4.85
N SER A 3 -4.67 5.83 -5.91
CA SER A 3 -4.04 4.52 -6.21
C SER A 3 -2.53 4.62 -6.28
N GLY A 4 -1.83 3.74 -5.56
CA GLY A 4 -0.37 3.74 -5.41
C GLY A 4 0.16 4.59 -4.24
N GLY A 5 -0.69 5.40 -3.60
CA GLY A 5 -0.30 6.22 -2.45
C GLY A 5 0.00 5.41 -1.18
N PRO A 6 0.87 5.90 -0.28
CA PRO A 6 1.28 5.18 0.91
C PRO A 6 0.26 5.34 2.07
N LEU A 7 -0.04 4.22 2.74
CA LEU A 7 -0.55 4.21 4.11
C LEU A 7 0.67 4.07 5.04
N ALA A 8 1.06 5.18 5.69
CA ALA A 8 2.29 5.25 6.47
C ALA A 8 2.06 5.79 7.90
N SER A 9 2.85 5.29 8.84
CA SER A 9 2.92 5.80 10.22
C SER A 9 4.31 5.52 10.80
N ASN A 10 4.85 6.42 11.62
CA ASN A 10 6.19 6.28 12.22
C ASN A 10 7.30 5.93 11.22
N SER A 11 7.28 6.58 10.04
CA SER A 11 8.22 6.32 8.93
C SER A 11 8.19 4.90 8.36
N VAL A 12 7.14 4.11 8.65
CA VAL A 12 6.92 2.78 8.10
C VAL A 12 5.73 2.82 7.15
N VAL A 13 5.88 2.22 5.96
CA VAL A 13 4.79 2.05 4.99
C VAL A 13 4.13 0.69 5.25
N TYR A 14 2.84 0.72 5.61
CA TYR A 14 2.05 -0.47 5.93
C TYR A 14 1.22 -0.95 4.75
N GLY A 15 0.78 -0.03 3.91
CA GLY A 15 -0.09 -0.34 2.79
C GLY A 15 0.12 0.56 1.58
N ILE A 16 -0.29 0.06 0.42
CA ILE A 16 -0.36 0.83 -0.83
C ILE A 16 -1.82 0.92 -1.21
N SER A 17 -2.34 2.13 -1.42
CA SER A 17 -3.73 2.35 -1.84
C SER A 17 -4.02 1.56 -3.12
N SER A 18 -5.03 0.69 -3.07
CA SER A 18 -5.34 -0.23 -4.16
C SER A 18 -6.63 0.18 -4.85
N TRP A 19 -7.76 -0.06 -4.19
CA TRP A 19 -9.06 0.24 -4.73
C TRP A 19 -9.99 0.73 -3.64
N VAL A 20 -10.95 1.54 -4.10
CA VAL A 20 -11.98 2.11 -3.27
C VAL A 20 -13.32 1.83 -3.96
N ARG A 21 -14.35 1.60 -3.17
CA ARG A 21 -15.73 1.81 -3.62
C ARG A 21 -15.95 3.34 -3.70
N PRO A 22 -17.02 3.85 -4.33
CA PRO A 22 -17.27 5.29 -4.36
C PRO A 22 -17.00 5.93 -2.98
N CYS A 23 -16.12 6.93 -2.97
CA CYS A 23 -15.54 7.46 -1.75
C CYS A 23 -16.61 8.06 -0.82
N ALA A 24 -16.29 8.14 0.48
CA ALA A 24 -17.16 8.73 1.50
C ALA A 24 -18.56 8.10 1.61
N LYS A 25 -18.65 6.78 1.37
CA LYS A 25 -19.89 5.99 1.54
C LYS A 25 -19.93 5.16 2.84
N GLY A 26 -19.02 5.41 3.78
CA GLY A 26 -18.93 4.70 5.06
C GLY A 26 -18.31 3.30 4.97
N LEU A 27 -17.79 2.93 3.80
CA LEU A 27 -16.97 1.73 3.62
C LEU A 27 -15.49 2.09 3.70
N PRO A 28 -14.64 1.23 4.27
CA PRO A 28 -13.21 1.47 4.32
C PRO A 28 -12.56 1.32 2.94
N ASP A 29 -11.48 2.05 2.74
CA ASP A 29 -10.59 1.90 1.59
C ASP A 29 -9.77 0.61 1.70
N VAL A 30 -9.39 0.04 0.56
CA VAL A 30 -8.63 -1.21 0.51
C VAL A 30 -7.19 -0.94 0.07
N PHE A 31 -6.25 -1.48 0.85
CA PHE A 31 -4.81 -1.32 0.66
C PHE A 31 -4.14 -2.67 0.41
N THR A 32 -3.16 -2.69 -0.48
CA THR A 32 -2.21 -3.81 -0.61
C THR A 32 -1.31 -3.82 0.62
N ARG A 33 -1.26 -4.93 1.36
CA ARG A 33 -0.44 -5.08 2.56
C ARG A 33 1.04 -5.21 2.21
N VAL A 34 1.84 -4.17 2.49
CA VAL A 34 3.28 -4.12 2.12
C VAL A 34 4.07 -5.29 2.70
N SER A 35 3.79 -5.68 3.94
CA SER A 35 4.53 -6.76 4.60
C SER A 35 4.46 -8.11 3.87
N SER A 36 3.39 -8.35 3.09
CA SER A 36 3.25 -9.56 2.29
C SER A 36 4.22 -9.62 1.11
N TYR A 37 4.80 -8.47 0.72
CA TYR A 37 5.68 -8.32 -0.44
C TYR A 37 7.11 -7.93 -0.06
N ASN A 38 7.44 -7.83 1.23
CA ASN A 38 8.75 -7.38 1.71
C ASN A 38 9.92 -8.17 1.10
N SER A 39 9.79 -9.49 0.89
CA SER A 39 10.85 -10.31 0.29
C SER A 39 11.07 -9.92 -1.17
N TRP A 40 9.99 -9.85 -1.96
CA TRP A 40 10.05 -9.44 -3.37
C TRP A 40 10.59 -8.00 -3.53
N ILE A 41 10.16 -7.06 -2.68
CA ILE A 41 10.65 -5.68 -2.72
C ILE A 41 12.17 -5.64 -2.48
N ARG A 42 12.68 -6.42 -1.51
CA ARG A 42 14.12 -6.48 -1.22
C ARG A 42 14.91 -7.11 -2.35
N GLU A 43 14.44 -8.24 -2.89
CA GLU A 43 15.04 -8.91 -4.04
C GLU A 43 15.23 -7.93 -5.21
N ILE A 44 14.17 -7.23 -5.59
CA ILE A 44 14.24 -6.24 -6.69
C ILE A 44 15.16 -5.07 -6.35
N MET A 45 15.18 -4.58 -5.11
CA MET A 45 16.07 -3.48 -4.70
C MET A 45 17.55 -3.88 -4.69
N GLU A 46 17.87 -5.16 -4.49
CA GLU A 46 19.24 -5.69 -4.51
C GLU A 46 19.74 -5.99 -5.93
N GLU A 47 18.81 -6.27 -6.86
CA GLU A 47 19.11 -6.50 -8.28
C GLU A 47 19.35 -5.21 -9.10
N ASN A 48 19.04 -4.03 -8.55
CA ASN A 48 19.19 -2.72 -9.18
C ASN A 48 20.30 -1.88 -8.53
#